data_AF-A0A7J9VJS7-F1
#
_entry.id   AF-A0A7J9VJS7-F1
#
_cell.length_a   1.000
_cell.length_b   1.000
_cell.length_c   1.000
_cell.angle_alpha   90.00
_cell.angle_beta   90.00
_cell.angle_gamma   90.00
#
_symmetry.space_group_name_H-M   'P 1'
#
loop_
_entity.id
_entity.type
_entity.pdbx_description
1 polymer ?
#
loop_
_entity_poly.entity_id
_entity_poly.type
_entity_poly.pdbx_seq_one_letter_code
_entity_poly.pdbx_strand_id
1 'polypeptide(L)'
;PGSCVITDGWRSYPAATRESHTHKATSVAASDMTAHEVLPAVHLVFPLAKRWVMGTLQGSISPEHVQSYLDEWVFRFNRRRSRSRGLLFHTLLRHAVDAEPVTYQSLRKAGRSRPPPPPPDGPRPWPSSLDVRRPRLPWRR
;
A
#
# COMPACT_ATOMS: atom_id res chain seq x y z
N PRO A 1 14.46 -1.39 -22.34
CA PRO A 1 14.46 -2.13 -23.63
C PRO A 1 15.62 -3.13 -23.66
N GLY A 2 15.31 -4.43 -23.79
CA GLY A 2 16.30 -5.51 -23.80
C GLY A 2 16.30 -6.43 -22.58
N SER A 3 15.44 -6.20 -21.59
CA SER A 3 15.21 -7.12 -20.48
C SER A 3 14.29 -8.27 -20.90
N CYS A 4 14.64 -9.49 -20.46
CA CYS A 4 13.82 -10.70 -20.65
C CYS A 4 12.91 -10.91 -19.44
N VAL A 5 11.61 -11.05 -19.67
CA VAL A 5 10.59 -11.35 -18.65
C VAL A 5 10.38 -12.85 -18.61
N ILE A 6 10.66 -13.46 -17.47
CA ILE A 6 10.44 -14.88 -17.21
C ILE A 6 9.11 -15.04 -16.47
N THR A 7 8.20 -15.87 -16.96
CA THR A 7 6.92 -16.15 -16.30
C THR A 7 6.64 -17.65 -16.20
N ASP A 8 5.63 -18.02 -15.43
CA ASP A 8 5.09 -19.39 -15.29
C ASP A 8 4.38 -19.92 -16.56
N GLY A 9 4.30 -19.11 -17.62
CA GLY A 9 3.71 -19.50 -18.90
C GLY A 9 2.19 -19.33 -19.00
N TRP A 10 1.54 -18.56 -18.13
CA TRP A 10 0.12 -18.27 -18.30
C TRP A 10 -0.18 -17.52 -19.62
N ARG A 11 -1.29 -17.86 -20.27
CA ARG A 11 -1.64 -17.43 -21.64
C ARG A 11 -1.87 -15.93 -21.80
N SER A 12 -2.07 -15.19 -20.71
CA SER A 12 -2.30 -13.74 -20.73
C SER A 12 -1.01 -12.92 -20.88
N TYR A 13 0.14 -13.43 -20.42
CA TYR A 13 1.40 -12.68 -20.41
C TYR A 13 1.96 -12.28 -21.78
N PRO A 14 1.87 -13.11 -22.85
CA PRO A 14 2.38 -12.74 -24.16
C PRO A 14 1.71 -11.49 -24.75
N ALA A 15 0.41 -11.30 -24.48
CA ALA A 15 -0.29 -10.09 -24.90
C ALA A 15 0.18 -8.86 -24.11
N ALA A 16 0.45 -9.02 -22.80
CA ALA A 16 0.87 -7.93 -21.92
C ALA A 16 2.34 -7.50 -22.10
N THR A 17 3.21 -8.37 -22.62
CA THR A 17 4.66 -8.13 -22.74
C THR A 17 5.13 -7.72 -24.14
N ARG A 18 4.24 -7.85 -25.13
CA ARG A 18 4.51 -7.83 -26.57
C ARG A 18 5.25 -6.58 -27.08
N GLU A 19 5.06 -5.44 -26.44
CA GLU A 19 5.56 -4.15 -26.94
C GLU A 19 6.90 -3.72 -26.32
N SER A 20 7.29 -4.29 -25.18
CA SER A 20 8.37 -3.70 -24.37
C SER A 20 9.47 -4.68 -23.95
N HIS A 21 9.21 -5.99 -23.96
CA HIS A 21 10.12 -6.98 -23.38
C HIS A 21 10.12 -8.31 -24.14
N THR A 22 11.27 -8.98 -24.18
CA THR A 22 11.36 -10.38 -24.63
C THR A 22 10.72 -11.26 -23.56
N HIS A 23 9.79 -12.14 -23.94
CA HIS A 23 9.11 -13.03 -23.00
C HIS A 23 9.64 -14.46 -23.09
N LYS A 24 9.98 -15.05 -21.93
CA LYS A 24 10.34 -16.47 -21.79
C LYS A 24 9.36 -17.14 -20.84
N ALA A 25 8.52 -18.01 -21.38
CA ALA A 25 7.64 -18.85 -20.57
C ALA A 25 8.40 -20.06 -20.01
N THR A 26 8.29 -20.29 -18.71
CA THR A 26 8.78 -21.50 -18.04
C THR A 26 7.60 -22.14 -17.32
N SER A 27 7.10 -23.27 -17.83
CA SER A 27 5.97 -23.96 -17.20
C SER A 27 6.42 -24.64 -15.91
N VAL A 28 5.85 -24.21 -14.78
CA VAL A 28 6.09 -24.85 -13.48
C VAL A 28 5.54 -26.27 -13.46
N ALA A 29 4.39 -26.51 -14.11
CA ALA A 29 3.75 -27.82 -14.15
C ALA A 29 4.46 -28.83 -15.06
N ALA A 30 5.16 -28.35 -16.10
CA ALA A 30 5.98 -29.20 -16.97
C ALA A 30 7.42 -29.37 -16.45
N SER A 31 7.77 -28.67 -15.38
CA SER A 31 9.06 -28.79 -14.70
C SER A 31 8.89 -29.75 -13.53
N ASP A 32 9.72 -30.77 -13.42
CA ASP A 32 9.78 -31.67 -12.23
C ASP A 32 10.34 -30.95 -10.98
N MET A 33 10.40 -29.62 -11.00
CA MET A 33 10.95 -28.78 -9.95
C MET A 33 9.84 -27.99 -9.27
N THR A 34 10.04 -27.67 -8.01
CA THR A 34 9.06 -26.89 -7.26
C THR A 34 8.99 -25.43 -7.75
N ALA A 35 7.85 -24.76 -7.55
CA ALA A 35 7.63 -23.41 -8.05
C ALA A 35 8.68 -22.37 -7.58
N HIS A 36 9.24 -22.55 -6.38
CA HIS A 36 10.25 -21.66 -5.83
C HIS A 36 11.65 -21.88 -6.43
N GLU A 37 11.90 -23.04 -7.03
CA GLU A 37 13.12 -23.33 -7.79
C GLU A 37 12.99 -22.82 -9.23
N VAL A 38 11.80 -22.93 -9.82
CA VAL A 38 11.52 -22.46 -11.19
C VAL A 38 11.47 -20.92 -11.25
N LEU A 39 10.91 -20.26 -10.23
CA LEU A 39 10.75 -18.81 -10.15
C LEU A 39 11.28 -18.25 -8.80
N PRO A 40 12.59 -18.31 -8.55
CA PRO A 40 13.17 -17.92 -7.27
C PRO A 40 13.00 -16.43 -6.96
N ALA A 41 13.00 -15.58 -8.00
CA ALA A 41 12.78 -14.14 -7.82
C ALA A 41 11.40 -13.83 -7.23
N VAL A 42 10.36 -14.55 -7.69
CA VAL A 42 8.98 -14.39 -7.23
C VAL A 42 8.85 -14.80 -5.77
N HIS A 43 9.47 -15.93 -5.41
CA HIS A 43 9.50 -16.43 -4.03
C HIS A 43 10.18 -15.45 -3.06
N LEU A 44 11.14 -14.65 -3.52
CA LEU A 44 11.79 -13.61 -2.72
C LEU A 44 10.99 -12.31 -2.65
N VAL A 45 10.36 -11.92 -3.75
CA VAL A 45 9.63 -10.64 -3.87
C VAL A 45 8.40 -10.61 -2.95
N PHE A 46 7.58 -11.66 -2.96
CA PHE A 46 6.35 -11.71 -2.16
C PHE A 46 6.54 -11.55 -0.64
N PRO A 47 7.44 -12.29 0.03
CA PRO A 47 7.65 -12.11 1.47
C PRO A 47 8.25 -10.74 1.80
N LEU A 48 9.06 -10.16 0.91
CA LEU A 48 9.58 -8.79 1.08
C LEU A 48 8.48 -7.74 0.96
N ALA A 49 7.56 -7.90 0.00
CA ALA A 49 6.39 -7.04 -0.13
C ALA A 49 5.50 -7.15 1.12
N LYS A 50 5.19 -8.38 1.57
CA LYS A 50 4.41 -8.62 2.80
C LYS A 50 5.06 -7.97 4.02
N ARG A 51 6.37 -8.11 4.19
CA ARG A 51 7.11 -7.48 5.28
C ARG A 51 7.06 -5.95 5.21
N TRP A 52 7.20 -5.39 4.01
CA TRP A 52 7.10 -3.94 3.82
C TRP A 52 5.71 -3.41 4.17
N VAL A 53 4.65 -4.08 3.74
CA VAL A 53 3.27 -3.74 4.11
C VAL A 53 3.07 -3.76 5.62
N MET A 54 3.49 -4.84 6.29
CA MET A 54 3.31 -4.97 7.74
C MET A 54 4.18 -3.97 8.53
N GLY A 55 5.36 -3.61 8.02
CA GLY A 55 6.28 -2.71 8.70
C GLY A 55 6.05 -1.24 8.39
N THR A 56 6.17 -0.85 7.12
CA THR A 56 6.10 0.54 6.66
C THR A 56 4.68 1.07 6.65
N LEU A 57 3.72 0.27 6.16
CA LEU A 57 2.31 0.66 6.13
C LEU A 57 1.56 0.22 7.40
N GLN A 58 2.25 -0.40 8.37
CA GLN A 58 1.68 -0.90 9.63
C GLN A 58 0.45 -1.81 9.41
N GLY A 59 0.42 -2.53 8.28
CA GLY A 59 -0.71 -3.37 7.88
C GLY A 59 -1.95 -2.62 7.37
N SER A 60 -1.90 -1.29 7.26
CA SER A 60 -2.99 -0.46 6.75
C SER A 60 -2.81 -0.16 5.26
N ILE A 61 -3.68 -0.73 4.43
CA ILE A 61 -3.72 -0.45 2.99
C ILE A 61 -5.13 0.00 2.62
N SER A 62 -5.23 1.15 1.95
CA SER A 62 -6.47 1.58 1.30
C SER A 62 -6.55 0.99 -0.12
N PRO A 63 -7.67 0.37 -0.53
CA PRO A 63 -7.84 -0.13 -1.90
C PRO A 63 -7.75 0.98 -2.96
N GLU A 64 -8.06 2.22 -2.58
CA GLU A 64 -8.01 3.39 -3.47
C GLU A 64 -6.59 3.81 -3.87
N HIS A 65 -5.56 3.37 -3.12
CA HIS A 65 -4.18 3.79 -3.33
C HIS A 65 -3.24 2.62 -3.65
N VAL A 66 -3.78 1.46 -4.02
CA VAL A 66 -3.00 0.24 -4.30
C VAL A 66 -1.90 0.49 -5.32
N GLN A 67 -2.19 1.20 -6.40
CA GLN A 67 -1.18 1.50 -7.42
C GLN A 67 -0.02 2.33 -6.85
N SER A 68 -0.33 3.40 -6.10
CA SER A 68 0.68 4.24 -5.46
C SER A 68 1.56 3.48 -4.46
N TYR A 69 0.98 2.54 -3.70
CA TYR A 69 1.75 1.68 -2.81
C TYR A 69 2.70 0.76 -3.59
N LEU A 70 2.25 0.18 -4.71
CA LEU A 70 3.09 -0.67 -5.54
C LEU A 70 4.24 0.13 -6.17
N ASP A 71 3.96 1.34 -6.66
CA ASP A 71 4.98 2.21 -7.23
C ASP A 71 6.06 2.58 -6.19
N GLU A 72 5.65 2.89 -4.95
CA GLU A 72 6.59 3.13 -3.84
C GLU A 72 7.41 1.87 -3.53
N TRP A 73 6.75 0.70 -3.45
CA TRP A 73 7.44 -0.55 -3.17
C TRP A 73 8.51 -0.85 -4.24
N VAL A 74 8.18 -0.69 -5.52
CA VAL A 74 9.13 -0.86 -6.65
C VAL A 74 10.28 0.13 -6.54
N PHE A 75 10.00 1.40 -6.22
CA PHE A 75 11.03 2.42 -6.02
C PHE A 75 12.03 2.03 -4.93
N ARG A 76 11.53 1.55 -3.78
CA ARG A 76 12.36 1.12 -2.64
C ARG A 76 13.13 -0.16 -2.95
N PHE A 77 12.45 -1.16 -3.54
CA PHE A 77 13.04 -2.46 -3.85
C PHE A 77 14.21 -2.32 -4.83
N ASN A 78 14.03 -1.57 -5.91
CA ASN A 78 15.06 -1.38 -6.94
C ASN A 78 16.26 -0.57 -6.43
N ARG A 79 16.06 0.30 -5.42
CA ARG A 79 17.12 1.16 -4.87
C ARG A 79 17.71 0.68 -3.54
N ARG A 80 17.30 -0.49 -3.04
CA ARG A 80 17.70 -1.02 -1.71
C ARG A 80 19.22 -1.21 -1.51
N ARG A 81 19.98 -1.37 -2.61
CA ARG A 81 21.45 -1.52 -2.60
C ARG A 81 22.20 -0.29 -3.10
N SER A 82 21.50 0.80 -3.39
CA SER A 82 22.14 2.02 -3.89
C SER A 82 23.06 2.62 -2.82
N ARG A 83 24.35 2.72 -3.12
CA ARG A 83 25.36 3.31 -2.21
C ARG A 83 25.27 4.84 -2.15
N SER A 84 24.65 5.45 -3.14
CA SER A 84 24.50 6.90 -3.28
C SER A 84 23.10 7.34 -2.82
N ARG A 85 22.91 7.44 -1.50
CA ARG A 85 21.63 7.87 -0.89
C ARG A 85 21.18 9.26 -1.37
N GLY A 86 22.12 10.16 -1.70
CA GLY A 86 21.81 11.47 -2.27
C GLY A 86 21.06 11.42 -3.59
N LEU A 87 21.20 10.34 -4.38
CA LEU A 87 20.44 10.17 -5.61
C LEU A 87 18.95 9.92 -5.35
N LEU A 88 18.55 9.44 -4.16
CA LEU A 88 17.13 9.32 -3.79
C LEU A 88 16.49 10.70 -3.71
N PHE A 89 17.13 11.62 -2.99
CA PHE A 89 16.66 13.01 -2.88
C PHE A 89 16.62 13.67 -4.26
N HIS A 90 17.69 13.56 -5.04
CA HIS A 90 17.74 14.11 -6.40
C HIS A 90 16.67 13.51 -7.33
N THR A 91 16.42 12.20 -7.26
CA THR A 91 15.38 11.54 -8.08
C THR A 91 13.98 11.99 -7.66
N LEU A 92 13.73 12.12 -6.36
CA LEU A 92 12.45 12.61 -5.84
C LEU A 92 12.22 14.05 -6.30
N LEU A 93 13.24 14.90 -6.19
CA LEU A 93 13.18 16.30 -6.61
C LEU A 93 12.94 16.42 -8.12
N ARG A 94 13.61 15.58 -8.93
CA ARG A 94 13.33 15.47 -10.37
C ARG A 94 11.88 15.10 -10.64
N HIS A 95 11.36 14.03 -10.01
CA HIS A 95 9.97 13.62 -10.20
C HIS A 95 8.97 14.69 -9.73
N ALA A 96 9.27 15.43 -8.67
CA ALA A 96 8.42 16.51 -8.18
C ALA A 96 8.38 17.71 -9.14
N VAL A 97 9.46 17.95 -9.89
CA VAL A 97 9.53 18.99 -10.93
C VAL A 97 8.87 18.53 -12.24
N ASP A 98 9.06 17.26 -12.62
CA ASP A 98 8.54 16.70 -13.87
C ASP A 98 7.03 16.39 -13.81
N ALA A 99 6.48 16.14 -12.62
CA ALA A 99 5.08 15.80 -12.44
C ALA A 99 4.18 17.04 -12.35
N GLU A 100 2.92 16.90 -12.76
CA GLU A 100 1.92 17.95 -12.56
C GLU A 100 1.69 18.23 -11.06
N PRO A 101 1.45 19.50 -10.68
CA PRO A 101 1.19 19.86 -9.29
C PRO A 101 -0.05 19.15 -8.74
N VAL A 102 0.15 18.34 -7.69
CA VAL A 102 -0.95 17.69 -6.97
C VAL A 102 -1.45 18.64 -5.88
N THR A 103 -2.72 19.05 -5.96
CA THR A 103 -3.33 19.93 -4.95
C THR A 103 -3.74 19.15 -3.69
N TYR A 104 -3.89 19.86 -2.57
CA TYR A 104 -4.44 19.24 -1.36
C TYR A 104 -5.84 18.64 -1.58
N GLN A 105 -6.64 19.26 -2.44
CA GLN A 105 -7.98 18.77 -2.77
C GLN A 105 -7.93 17.43 -3.51
N SER A 106 -6.95 17.21 -4.39
CA SER A 106 -6.75 15.92 -5.07
C SER A 106 -6.18 14.83 -4.15
N LEU A 107 -5.46 15.21 -3.09
CA LEU A 107 -4.96 14.27 -2.07
C LEU A 107 -6.04 13.84 -1.08
N ARG A 108 -7.03 14.71 -0.86
CA ARG A 108 -8.09 14.44 0.11
C ARG A 108 -9.07 13.44 -0.50
N LYS A 109 -9.22 12.29 0.16
CA LYS A 109 -10.25 11.29 -0.17
C LYS A 109 -11.61 11.97 -0.31
N ALA A 110 -12.23 11.84 -1.48
CA ALA A 110 -13.57 12.34 -1.72
C ALA A 110 -14.58 11.47 -0.97
N GLY A 111 -15.09 11.97 0.15
CA GLY A 111 -16.14 11.30 0.93
C GLY A 111 -15.63 10.45 2.10
N ARG A 112 -16.50 10.25 3.09
CA ARG A 112 -16.23 9.36 4.22
C ARG A 112 -16.33 7.92 3.72
N SER A 113 -15.30 7.10 3.94
CA SER A 113 -15.35 5.65 3.66
C SER A 113 -16.37 4.92 4.53
N ARG A 114 -16.64 5.46 5.73
CA ARG A 114 -17.63 4.95 6.65
C ARG A 114 -18.84 5.88 6.64
N PRO A 115 -20.07 5.34 6.53
CA PRO A 115 -21.26 6.16 6.74
C PRO A 115 -21.16 6.83 8.12
N PRO A 116 -21.65 8.08 8.27
CA PRO A 116 -21.73 8.69 9.59
C PRO A 116 -22.43 7.72 10.55
N PRO A 117 -21.99 7.64 11.82
CA PRO A 117 -22.69 6.83 12.80
C PRO A 117 -24.17 7.26 12.83
N PRO A 118 -25.11 6.33 13.01
CA PRO A 118 -26.50 6.70 13.17
C PRO A 118 -26.62 7.70 14.33
N PRO A 119 -27.57 8.66 14.26
CA PRO A 119 -27.87 9.51 15.39
C PRO A 119 -28.17 8.64 16.61
N PRO A 120 -27.76 9.03 17.82
CA PRO A 120 -28.08 8.27 19.02
C PRO A 120 -29.61 8.19 19.18
N ASP A 121 -30.11 7.01 19.56
CA ASP A 121 -31.52 6.82 19.93
C ASP A 121 -31.77 7.52 21.27
N GLY A 122 -32.14 8.79 21.21
CA GLY A 122 -32.52 9.59 22.36
C GLY A 122 -31.40 10.45 22.96
N PRO A 123 -31.72 11.21 24.04
CA PRO A 123 -30.77 12.08 24.70
C PRO A 123 -29.59 11.28 25.25
N ARG A 124 -28.36 11.77 25.00
CA ARG A 124 -27.15 11.14 25.55
C ARG A 124 -27.27 11.02 27.07
N PRO A 125 -27.20 9.81 27.64
CA PRO A 125 -27.11 9.69 29.09
C PRO A 125 -25.81 10.36 29.54
N TRP A 126 -25.89 11.07 30.66
CA TRP A 126 -24.70 11.59 31.31
C TRP A 126 -23.78 10.41 31.64
N PRO A 127 -22.46 10.50 31.37
CA PRO A 127 -21.50 9.51 31.86
C PRO A 127 -21.74 9.28 33.35
N SER A 128 -21.68 8.02 33.81
CA SER A 128 -21.85 7.70 35.24
C SER A 128 -20.83 8.43 36.13
N SER A 129 -19.67 8.80 35.59
CA SER A 129 -18.66 9.64 36.24
C SER A 129 -19.08 11.10 36.46
N LEU A 130 -20.15 11.56 35.80
CA LEU A 130 -20.77 12.88 35.95
C LEU A 130 -22.10 12.80 36.71
N ASP A 131 -22.52 11.62 37.19
CA ASP A 131 -23.65 11.47 38.12
C ASP A 131 -23.22 11.93 39.52
N VAL A 132 -22.92 13.23 39.63
CA VAL A 132 -22.72 13.89 40.91
C VAL A 132 -24.11 14.03 41.51
N ARG A 133 -24.54 13.02 42.27
CA ARG A 133 -25.65 13.16 43.22
C ARG A 133 -25.41 14.47 43.97
N ARG A 134 -26.28 15.47 43.76
CA ARG A 134 -26.11 16.79 44.39
C ARG A 134 -25.88 16.59 45.89
N PRO A 135 -24.70 16.90 46.43
CA PRO A 135 -24.49 16.77 47.86
C PRO A 135 -25.46 17.73 48.55
N ARG A 136 -26.17 17.26 49.58
CA ARG A 136 -26.98 18.15 50.42
C ARG A 136 -26.03 19.09 51.16
N LEU A 137 -25.89 20.30 50.65
CA LEU A 137 -25.07 21.33 51.28
C LEU A 137 -25.81 21.84 52.53
N PRO A 138 -25.22 21.75 53.74
CA PRO A 138 -25.91 22.05 54.99
C PRO A 138 -26.33 23.52 55.17
N TRP A 139 -25.95 24.41 54.26
CA TRP A 139 -26.27 25.84 54.28
C TRP A 139 -27.30 26.29 53.24
N ARG A 140 -27.87 25.39 52.43
CA ARG A 140 -29.08 25.69 51.65
C ARG A 140 -30.29 25.17 52.43
N ARG A 141 -30.96 26.07 53.16
CA ARG A 141 -32.32 25.90 53.66
C ARG A 141 -33.32 26.38 52.61
#